data_AF-A0A3L8CYN3-F1
#
_entry.id   AF-A0A3L8CYN3-F1
#
_cell.length_a   1.000
_cell.length_b   1.000
_cell.length_c   1.000
_cell.angle_alpha   90.00
_cell.angle_beta   90.00
_cell.angle_gamma   90.00
#
_symmetry.space_group_name_H-M   'P 1'
#
loop_
_entity.id
_entity.type
_entity.pdbx_description
1 polymer ?
#
loop_
_entity_poly.entity_id
_entity_poly.type
_entity_poly.pdbx_seq_one_letter_code
_entity_poly.pdbx_strand_id
1 'polypeptide(L)'
;MNFSALRRNLLVGSLGLALSAGLMGQAVAGEQLQKIKDAGVINVGLEGTYPPFSFVDADGKLAGFEVELSEALAKKLGVKAKIQPTKWDGILAALESKRLDLVVNQVTISDERKKKYDFSEPYTISGIQALVLKSKEAALNIKTAADLSGKKVGVG
;
A
#
# COMPACT_ATOMS: atom_id res chain seq x y z
N MET A 1 -18.06 50.36 0.47
CA MET A 1 -17.55 49.12 -0.17
C MET A 1 -18.57 48.01 0.02
N ASN A 2 -19.03 47.38 -1.06
CA ASN A 2 -20.18 46.47 -1.04
C ASN A 2 -19.73 45.05 -0.63
N PHE A 3 -19.79 44.74 0.67
CA PHE A 3 -19.29 43.48 1.27
C PHE A 3 -19.92 42.19 0.69
N SER A 4 -21.07 42.30 0.03
CA SER A 4 -21.78 41.19 -0.62
C SER A 4 -21.04 40.66 -1.87
N ALA A 5 -20.42 41.55 -2.66
CA ALA A 5 -19.73 41.16 -3.89
C ALA A 5 -18.42 40.39 -3.60
N LEU A 6 -17.75 40.72 -2.49
CA LEU A 6 -16.50 40.08 -2.10
C LEU A 6 -16.71 38.64 -1.63
N ARG A 7 -17.80 38.36 -0.88
CA ARG A 7 -18.17 37.01 -0.46
C ARG A 7 -18.58 36.11 -1.63
N ARG A 8 -19.26 36.66 -2.64
CA ARG A 8 -19.69 35.91 -3.83
C ARG A 8 -18.52 35.51 -4.72
N ASN A 9 -17.52 36.38 -4.87
CA ASN A 9 -16.31 36.07 -5.63
C ASN A 9 -15.38 35.08 -4.90
N LEU A 10 -15.32 35.14 -3.57
CA LEU A 10 -14.57 34.17 -2.76
C LEU A 10 -15.18 32.76 -2.81
N LEU A 11 -16.51 32.63 -2.77
CA LEU A 11 -17.21 31.34 -2.89
C LEU A 11 -17.06 30.69 -4.28
N VAL A 12 -17.09 31.48 -5.35
CA VAL A 12 -16.89 30.98 -6.73
C VAL A 12 -15.42 30.61 -6.98
N GLY A 13 -14.48 31.38 -6.43
CA GLY A 13 -13.04 31.08 -6.52
C GLY A 13 -12.65 29.78 -5.80
N SER A 14 -13.20 29.51 -4.61
CA SER A 14 -12.97 28.26 -3.88
C SER A 14 -13.58 27.03 -4.58
N LEU A 15 -14.71 27.20 -5.27
CA LEU A 15 -15.35 26.11 -6.02
C LEU A 15 -14.56 25.76 -7.29
N GLY A 16 -14.00 26.77 -7.98
CA GLY A 16 -13.15 26.57 -9.17
C GLY A 16 -11.82 25.86 -8.85
N LEU A 17 -11.17 26.21 -7.75
CA LEU A 17 -9.95 25.56 -7.29
C LEU A 17 -10.18 24.09 -6.89
N ALA A 18 -11.27 23.79 -6.17
CA ALA A 18 -11.63 22.42 -5.82
C ALA A 18 -11.98 21.56 -7.05
N LEU A 19 -12.65 22.13 -8.06
CA LEU A 19 -12.98 21.42 -9.30
C LEU A 19 -11.73 21.11 -10.14
N SER A 20 -10.76 22.04 -10.19
CA SER A 20 -9.51 21.84 -10.93
C SER A 20 -8.61 20.75 -10.31
N ALA A 21 -8.55 20.65 -8.98
CA ALA A 21 -7.76 19.61 -8.30
C ALA A 21 -8.34 18.20 -8.51
N GLY A 22 -9.67 18.07 -8.50
CA GLY A 22 -10.36 16.79 -8.77
C GLY A 22 -10.17 16.30 -10.21
N LEU A 23 -10.20 17.21 -11.18
CA LEU A 23 -9.99 16.89 -12.61
C LEU A 23 -8.56 16.44 -12.92
N MET A 24 -7.54 17.05 -12.28
CA MET A 24 -6.15 16.65 -12.52
C MET A 24 -5.82 15.26 -11.97
N GLY A 25 -6.33 14.90 -10.79
CA GLY A 25 -6.10 13.56 -10.20
C GLY A 25 -6.72 12.43 -11.04
N GLN A 26 -7.93 12.63 -11.57
CA GLN A 26 -8.58 11.65 -12.45
C GLN A 26 -7.87 11.50 -13.80
N ALA A 27 -7.35 12.60 -14.37
CA ALA A 27 -6.61 12.56 -15.63
C ALA A 27 -5.31 11.75 -15.51
N VAL A 28 -4.56 11.90 -14.41
CA VAL A 28 -3.28 11.19 -14.19
C VAL A 28 -3.49 9.70 -13.95
N ALA A 29 -4.48 9.32 -13.14
CA ALA A 29 -4.79 7.91 -12.90
C ALA A 29 -5.26 7.19 -14.19
N GLY A 30 -6.06 7.89 -15.02
CA GLY A 30 -6.46 7.40 -16.33
C GLY A 30 -5.27 7.16 -17.27
N GLU A 31 -4.29 8.07 -17.27
CA GLU A 31 -3.08 7.95 -18.09
C GLU A 31 -2.20 6.76 -17.66
N GLN A 32 -2.01 6.54 -16.35
CA GLN A 32 -1.21 5.42 -15.86
C GLN A 32 -1.87 4.07 -16.15
N LEU A 33 -3.19 3.97 -15.95
CA LEU A 33 -3.95 2.76 -16.29
C LEU A 33 -3.86 2.45 -17.79
N GLN A 34 -3.96 3.47 -18.64
CA GLN A 34 -3.84 3.28 -20.08
C GLN A 34 -2.43 2.80 -20.47
N LYS A 35 -1.38 3.37 -19.89
CA LYS A 35 0.01 2.90 -20.10
C LYS A 35 0.21 1.43 -19.74
N ILE A 36 -0.36 0.99 -18.61
CA ILE A 36 -0.30 -0.43 -18.19
C ILE A 36 -1.03 -1.32 -19.19
N LYS A 37 -2.22 -0.91 -19.65
CA LYS A 37 -3.00 -1.64 -20.65
C LYS A 37 -2.27 -1.73 -21.99
N ASP A 38 -1.71 -0.62 -22.47
CA ASP A 38 -0.96 -0.56 -23.73
C ASP A 38 0.32 -1.41 -23.66
N ALA A 39 1.01 -1.41 -22.51
CA ALA A 39 2.16 -2.27 -22.28
C ALA A 39 1.81 -3.76 -22.16
N GLY A 40 0.54 -4.08 -21.88
CA GLY A 40 0.06 -5.45 -21.67
C GLY A 40 0.60 -6.12 -20.40
N VAL A 41 1.22 -5.36 -19.50
CA VAL A 41 1.88 -5.85 -18.28
C VAL A 41 1.69 -4.85 -17.14
N ILE A 42 1.38 -5.35 -15.94
CA ILE A 42 1.46 -4.61 -14.68
C ILE A 42 2.62 -5.14 -13.83
N ASN A 43 3.53 -4.27 -13.42
CA ASN A 43 4.68 -4.60 -12.57
C ASN A 43 4.29 -4.51 -11.10
N VAL A 44 4.25 -5.64 -10.40
CA VAL A 44 3.81 -5.71 -9.02
C VAL A 44 4.96 -6.08 -8.09
N GLY A 45 5.18 -5.30 -7.04
CA GLY A 45 6.13 -5.62 -5.99
C GLY A 45 5.47 -6.33 -4.81
N LEU A 46 6.12 -7.40 -4.34
CA LEU A 46 5.88 -8.07 -3.06
C LEU A 46 7.16 -8.77 -2.60
N GLU A 47 7.27 -9.21 -1.35
CA GLU A 47 8.55 -9.73 -0.80
C GLU A 47 8.81 -11.20 -1.14
N GLY A 48 7.79 -12.05 -1.05
CA GLY A 48 7.96 -13.51 -1.22
C GLY A 48 8.60 -14.20 -0.01
N THR A 49 8.57 -13.56 1.17
CA THR A 49 9.14 -14.09 2.42
C THR A 49 8.18 -14.01 3.60
N TYR A 50 6.90 -13.71 3.35
CA TYR A 50 5.88 -13.44 4.36
C TYR A 50 4.63 -14.33 4.19
N PRO A 51 4.68 -15.61 4.59
CA PRO A 51 3.51 -16.48 4.55
C PRO A 51 2.42 -16.03 5.54
N PRO A 52 1.12 -16.21 5.22
CA PRO A 52 0.59 -16.82 4.00
C PRO A 52 0.38 -15.83 2.83
N PHE A 53 0.90 -14.60 2.94
CA PHE A 53 0.61 -13.51 2.01
C PHE A 53 1.43 -13.60 0.72
N SER A 54 2.75 -13.63 0.84
CA SER A 54 3.64 -13.90 -0.29
C SER A 54 4.84 -14.70 0.19
N PHE A 55 5.09 -15.87 -0.39
CA PHE A 55 6.17 -16.76 0.04
C PHE A 55 6.63 -17.66 -1.10
N VAL A 56 7.80 -18.26 -0.95
CA VAL A 56 8.23 -19.35 -1.84
C VAL A 56 7.77 -20.67 -1.25
N ASP A 57 6.99 -21.45 -2.00
CA ASP A 57 6.47 -22.75 -1.59
C ASP A 57 7.54 -23.86 -1.64
N ALA A 58 7.13 -25.08 -1.29
CA ALA A 58 8.02 -26.25 -1.26
C ALA A 58 8.57 -26.63 -2.65
N ASP A 59 7.89 -26.23 -3.73
CA ASP A 59 8.31 -26.47 -5.11
C ASP A 59 9.22 -25.35 -5.64
N GLY A 60 9.55 -24.35 -4.82
CA GLY A 60 10.36 -23.21 -5.21
C GLY A 60 9.60 -22.14 -5.99
N LYS A 61 8.25 -22.18 -5.98
CA LYS A 61 7.41 -21.21 -6.69
C LYS A 61 6.94 -20.11 -5.76
N LEU A 62 6.82 -18.90 -6.30
CA LEU A 62 6.20 -17.79 -5.59
C LEU A 62 4.69 -18.06 -5.47
N ALA A 63 4.18 -18.03 -4.25
CA ALA A 63 2.82 -18.38 -3.89
C ALA A 63 2.29 -17.48 -2.77
N GLY A 64 1.00 -17.60 -2.48
CA GLY A 64 0.32 -16.90 -1.39
C GLY A 64 -0.78 -15.96 -1.86
N PHE A 65 -1.53 -15.47 -0.89
CA PHE A 65 -2.73 -14.67 -1.14
C PHE A 65 -2.46 -13.42 -2.02
N GLU A 66 -1.36 -12.71 -1.81
CA GLU A 66 -1.03 -11.48 -2.54
C GLU A 66 -0.51 -11.76 -3.96
N VAL A 67 0.03 -12.96 -4.20
CA VAL A 67 0.36 -13.46 -5.55
C VAL A 67 -0.93 -13.67 -6.33
N GLU A 68 -1.85 -14.45 -5.77
CA GLU A 68 -3.16 -14.73 -6.39
C GLU A 68 -3.99 -13.46 -6.61
N LEU A 69 -3.97 -12.54 -5.64
CA LEU A 69 -4.64 -11.24 -5.75
C LEU A 69 -4.07 -10.41 -6.91
N SER A 70 -2.74 -10.39 -7.07
CA SER A 70 -2.06 -9.66 -8.14
C SER A 70 -2.37 -10.24 -9.52
N GLU A 71 -2.42 -11.56 -9.62
CA GLU A 71 -2.81 -12.26 -10.85
C GLU A 71 -4.28 -12.03 -11.21
N ALA A 72 -5.18 -12.09 -10.22
CA ALA A 72 -6.60 -11.80 -10.41
C ALA A 72 -6.84 -10.36 -10.86
N LEU A 73 -6.11 -9.40 -10.28
CA LEU A 73 -6.14 -8.00 -10.69
C LEU A 73 -5.68 -7.84 -12.15
N ALA A 74 -4.53 -8.40 -12.51
CA ALA A 74 -4.01 -8.33 -13.87
C ALA A 74 -4.98 -8.96 -14.89
N LYS A 75 -5.58 -10.10 -14.55
CA LYS A 75 -6.62 -10.75 -15.36
C LYS A 75 -7.81 -9.84 -15.59
N LYS A 76 -8.30 -9.15 -14.54
CA LYS A 76 -9.41 -8.19 -14.65
C LYS A 76 -9.06 -6.99 -15.53
N LEU A 77 -7.78 -6.59 -15.54
CA LEU A 77 -7.26 -5.51 -16.37
C LEU A 77 -6.98 -5.93 -17.82
N GLY A 78 -6.96 -7.23 -18.12
CA GLY A 78 -6.61 -7.76 -19.43
C GLY A 78 -5.10 -7.73 -19.73
N VAL A 79 -4.26 -7.73 -18.70
CA VAL A 79 -2.79 -7.65 -18.80
C VAL A 79 -2.13 -8.81 -18.07
N LYS A 80 -0.81 -8.99 -18.24
CA LYS A 80 -0.02 -9.96 -17.45
C LYS A 80 0.46 -9.35 -16.14
N ALA A 81 0.40 -10.11 -15.05
CA ALA A 81 1.09 -9.75 -13.82
C ALA A 81 2.58 -10.08 -13.95
N LYS A 82 3.45 -9.08 -13.84
CA LYS A 82 4.90 -9.29 -13.66
C LYS A 82 5.22 -9.03 -12.20
N ILE A 83 5.17 -10.09 -11.41
CA ILE A 83 5.47 -10.04 -9.98
C ILE A 83 7.00 -10.01 -9.80
N GLN A 84 7.48 -9.05 -9.02
CA GLN A 84 8.89 -8.80 -8.76
C GLN A 84 9.18 -8.87 -7.26
N PRO A 85 9.69 -10.02 -6.77
CA PRO A 85 10.19 -10.14 -5.40
C PRO A 85 11.14 -8.99 -5.05
N THR A 86 10.74 -8.15 -4.09
CA THR A 86 11.46 -6.92 -3.72
C THR A 86 11.46 -6.79 -2.21
N LYS A 87 12.64 -6.63 -1.60
CA LYS A 87 12.77 -6.45 -0.14
C LYS A 87 12.01 -5.21 0.35
N TRP A 88 11.40 -5.31 1.54
CA TRP A 88 10.67 -4.21 2.17
C TRP A 88 11.42 -2.87 2.17
N ASP A 89 12.70 -2.86 2.54
CA ASP A 89 13.53 -1.65 2.63
C ASP A 89 13.61 -0.85 1.31
N GLY A 90 13.40 -1.51 0.16
CA GLY A 90 13.52 -0.91 -1.17
C GLY A 90 12.21 -0.82 -1.95
N ILE A 91 11.13 -1.45 -1.49
CA ILE A 91 9.93 -1.65 -2.31
C ILE A 91 9.20 -0.35 -2.63
N LEU A 92 9.07 0.55 -1.63
CA LEU A 92 8.43 1.84 -1.84
C LEU A 92 9.29 2.78 -2.67
N ALA A 93 10.63 2.69 -2.57
CA ALA A 93 11.53 3.43 -3.46
C ALA A 93 11.45 2.91 -4.91
N ALA A 94 11.24 1.60 -5.10
CA ALA A 94 11.03 1.03 -6.43
C ALA A 94 9.70 1.52 -7.05
N LEU A 95 8.64 1.66 -6.24
CA LEU A 95 7.39 2.30 -6.65
C LEU A 95 7.60 3.76 -7.04
N GLU A 96 8.27 4.54 -6.18
CA GLU A 96 8.58 5.96 -6.42
C GLU A 96 9.34 6.17 -7.75
N SER A 97 10.32 5.32 -8.02
CA SER A 97 11.11 5.36 -9.26
C SER A 97 10.39 4.79 -10.49
N LYS A 98 9.11 4.38 -10.35
CA LYS A 98 8.30 3.76 -11.41
C LYS A 98 8.87 2.45 -11.97
N ARG A 99 9.70 1.73 -11.18
CA ARG A 99 10.11 0.35 -11.51
C ARG A 99 9.00 -0.66 -11.20
N LEU A 100 8.10 -0.28 -10.31
CA LEU A 100 6.86 -0.98 -9.98
C LEU A 100 5.69 -0.06 -10.31
N ASP A 101 4.59 -0.64 -10.77
CA ASP A 101 3.32 0.05 -10.97
C ASP A 101 2.46 0.02 -9.70
N LEU A 102 2.64 -1.03 -8.87
CA LEU A 102 1.86 -1.33 -7.69
C LEU A 102 2.70 -2.11 -6.66
N VAL A 103 2.42 -1.93 -5.38
CA VAL A 103 2.92 -2.78 -4.28
C VAL A 103 1.75 -3.49 -3.61
N VAL A 104 1.82 -4.82 -3.48
CA VAL A 104 0.83 -5.66 -2.78
C VAL A 104 1.58 -6.51 -1.74
N ASN A 105 1.82 -5.94 -0.55
CA ASN A 105 2.72 -6.52 0.45
C ASN A 105 2.37 -6.12 1.89
N GLN A 106 1.13 -6.37 2.32
CA GLN A 106 0.58 -5.99 3.65
C GLN A 106 0.94 -4.55 4.08
N VAL A 107 0.94 -3.60 3.14
CA VAL A 107 1.40 -2.23 3.44
C VAL A 107 0.36 -1.53 4.33
N THR A 108 0.70 -1.35 5.61
CA THR A 108 -0.16 -0.61 6.53
C THR A 108 -0.40 0.81 6.04
N ILE A 109 -1.67 1.20 5.95
CA ILE A 109 -2.07 2.56 5.63
C ILE A 109 -1.74 3.46 6.82
N SER A 110 -0.95 4.52 6.59
CA SER A 110 -0.65 5.54 7.59
C SER A 110 -0.76 6.94 7.00
N ASP A 111 -1.00 7.94 7.85
CA ASP A 111 -1.09 9.34 7.42
C ASP A 111 0.22 9.85 6.81
N GLU A 112 1.35 9.34 7.27
CA GLU A 112 2.65 9.66 6.68
C GLU A 112 2.76 9.11 5.25
N ARG A 113 2.37 7.85 5.03
CA ARG A 113 2.43 7.23 3.69
C ARG A 113 1.42 7.85 2.74
N LYS A 114 0.22 8.20 3.22
CA LYS A 114 -0.81 8.89 2.42
C LYS A 114 -0.37 10.25 1.86
N LYS A 115 0.65 10.87 2.44
CA LYS A 115 1.24 12.11 1.87
C LYS A 115 2.06 11.85 0.61
N LYS A 116 2.44 10.60 0.34
CA LYS A 116 3.33 10.20 -0.77
C LYS A 116 2.69 9.20 -1.73
N TYR A 117 1.80 8.34 -1.24
CA TYR A 117 1.25 7.22 -1.99
C TYR A 117 -0.26 7.21 -1.92
N ASP A 118 -0.87 6.90 -3.05
CA ASP A 118 -2.27 6.50 -3.11
C ASP A 118 -2.42 5.06 -2.64
N PHE A 119 -3.49 4.79 -1.90
CA PHE A 119 -3.83 3.46 -1.41
C PHE A 119 -5.14 2.98 -2.03
N SER A 120 -5.21 1.67 -2.26
CA SER A 120 -6.48 1.03 -2.57
C SER A 120 -7.43 1.07 -1.36
N GLU A 121 -8.66 0.60 -1.56
CA GLU A 121 -9.43 0.10 -0.43
C GLU A 121 -8.63 -1.01 0.29
N PRO A 122 -8.66 -1.07 1.63
CA PRO A 122 -7.97 -2.11 2.38
C PRO A 122 -8.48 -3.50 1.99
N TYR A 123 -7.57 -4.42 1.69
CA TYR A 123 -7.92 -5.80 1.36
C TYR A 123 -7.65 -6.79 2.52
N THR A 124 -6.99 -6.33 3.59
CA THR A 124 -6.83 -7.05 4.87
C THR A 124 -6.98 -6.10 6.05
N ILE A 125 -7.33 -6.66 7.21
CA ILE A 125 -7.21 -5.99 8.51
C ILE A 125 -6.27 -6.83 9.36
N SER A 126 -5.17 -6.24 9.80
CA SER A 126 -4.16 -6.87 10.65
C SER A 126 -3.79 -5.96 11.82
N GLY A 127 -3.31 -6.57 12.90
CA GLY A 127 -2.89 -5.86 14.11
C GLY A 127 -1.51 -6.34 14.54
N ILE A 128 -0.69 -5.40 15.04
CA ILE A 128 0.60 -5.73 15.66
C ILE A 128 0.32 -6.55 16.92
N GLN A 129 0.98 -7.69 17.05
CA GLN A 129 0.90 -8.53 18.23
C GLN A 129 2.29 -8.79 18.82
N ALA A 130 2.36 -8.87 20.14
CA ALA A 130 3.55 -9.34 20.83
C ALA A 130 3.50 -10.86 20.93
N LEU A 131 4.57 -11.52 20.49
CA LEU A 131 4.75 -12.96 20.65
C LEU A 131 5.81 -13.22 21.72
N VAL A 132 5.52 -14.14 22.63
CA VAL A 132 6.45 -14.58 23.67
C VAL A 132 6.63 -16.10 23.58
N LEU A 133 7.85 -16.57 23.91
CA LEU A 133 8.06 -18.00 24.08
C LEU A 133 7.18 -18.51 25.22
N LYS A 134 6.48 -19.62 25.01
CA LYS A 134 5.60 -20.23 26.03
C LYS A 134 6.31 -20.44 27.37
N SER A 135 7.57 -20.87 27.35
CA SER A 135 8.38 -21.04 28.56
C SER A 135 8.70 -19.73 29.31
N LYS A 136 8.55 -18.58 28.64
CA LYS A 136 8.79 -17.25 29.21
C LYS A 136 7.50 -16.46 29.46
N GLU A 137 6.33 -17.02 29.16
CA GLU A 137 5.04 -16.34 29.24
C GLU A 137 4.79 -15.78 30.65
N ALA A 138 4.86 -16.63 31.67
CA ALA A 138 4.65 -16.22 33.07
C ALA A 138 5.68 -15.19 33.56
N ALA A 139 6.94 -15.33 33.14
CA ALA A 139 8.03 -14.45 33.56
C ALA A 139 7.97 -13.06 32.90
N LEU A 140 7.57 -13.00 31.63
CA LEU A 140 7.48 -11.75 30.88
C LEU A 140 6.16 -11.02 31.12
N ASN A 141 5.06 -11.76 31.26
CA ASN A 141 3.71 -11.28 31.57
C ASN A 141 3.28 -10.05 30.73
N ILE A 142 3.47 -10.12 29.40
CA ILE A 142 3.14 -9.04 28.47
C ILE A 142 1.64 -9.07 28.18
N LYS A 143 0.91 -8.03 28.57
CA LYS A 143 -0.54 -7.88 28.29
C LYS A 143 -0.85 -6.62 27.50
N THR A 144 0.00 -5.62 27.61
CA THR A 144 -0.15 -4.30 26.99
C THR A 144 1.16 -3.88 26.34
N ALA A 145 1.11 -2.87 25.47
CA ALA A 145 2.31 -2.30 24.87
C ALA A 145 3.26 -1.68 25.93
N ALA A 146 2.71 -1.15 27.03
CA ALA A 146 3.49 -0.56 28.11
C ALA A 146 4.41 -1.61 28.79
N ASP A 147 3.98 -2.87 28.83
CA ASP A 147 4.76 -3.96 29.42
C ASP A 147 6.03 -4.26 28.61
N LEU A 148 6.17 -3.77 27.39
CA LEU A 148 7.39 -3.91 26.59
C LEU A 148 8.52 -2.98 27.04
N SER A 149 8.23 -1.99 27.89
CA SER A 149 9.22 -1.03 28.36
C SER A 149 10.40 -1.73 29.06
N GLY A 150 11.62 -1.35 28.68
CA GLY A 150 12.85 -1.94 29.22
C GLY A 150 13.17 -3.35 28.74
N LYS A 151 12.34 -3.96 27.86
CA LYS A 151 12.59 -5.29 27.30
C LYS A 151 13.25 -5.19 25.93
N LYS A 152 14.05 -6.22 25.58
CA LYS A 152 14.58 -6.37 24.22
C LYS A 152 13.47 -6.94 23.33
N VAL A 153 13.08 -6.20 22.31
CA VAL A 153 12.01 -6.57 21.36
C VAL A 153 12.62 -6.79 19.98
N GLY A 154 12.37 -7.97 19.40
CA GLY A 154 12.66 -8.23 18.00
C GLY A 154 11.48 -7.79 17.15
N VAL A 155 11.76 -7.12 16.03
CA VAL A 155 10.79 -6.78 14.98
C VAL A 155 11.25 -7.44 13.69
N GLY A 156 10.30 -7.79 12.83
CA GLY A 156 10.52 -8.41 11.53
C GLY A 156 9.47 -7.98 10.54
#